data_AF-A0A392Q0K8-F1
#
_entry.id   AF-A0A392Q0K8-F1
#
_cell.length_a   1.000
_cell.length_b   1.000
_cell.length_c   1.000
_cell.angle_alpha   90.00
_cell.angle_beta   90.00
_cell.angle_gamma   90.00
#
_symmetry.space_group_name_H-M   'P 1'
#
loop_
_entity.id
_entity.type
_entity.pdbx_description
1 polymer ?
#
loop_
_entity_poly.entity_id
_entity_poly.type
_entity_poly.pdbx_seq_one_letter_code
_entity_poly.pdbx_strand_id
1 'polypeptide(L)'
;KSLQLGSISEFLSSALQPPEPLSVQNAVDYLKIIGALDENENLTVLGRKLSMLPVEPKLGKMLILGAIFNCLDPILTVVAGLSVRDPFVVPADKKDVSYEHY
;
A
#
# COMPACT_ATOMS: atom_id res chain seq x y z
N LYS A 1 7.77 7.62 10.58
CA LYS A 1 9.01 8.26 10.06
C LYS A 1 8.81 9.71 9.60
N SER A 2 7.78 10.09 8.82
CA SER A 2 7.57 11.50 8.43
C SER A 2 7.37 12.44 9.63
N LEU A 3 6.80 11.92 10.73
CA LEU A 3 6.63 12.61 12.01
C LEU A 3 7.88 12.63 12.89
N GLN A 4 9.00 12.05 12.43
CA GLN A 4 10.30 12.07 13.13
C GLN A 4 10.29 11.48 14.56
N LEU A 5 9.45 10.48 14.81
CA LEU A 5 9.27 9.84 16.12
C LEU A 5 10.37 8.82 16.51
N GLY A 6 11.51 8.82 15.82
CA GLY A 6 12.61 7.88 16.08
C GLY A 6 12.43 6.48 15.48
N SER A 7 12.79 5.46 16.25
CA SER A 7 12.71 4.04 15.86
C SER A 7 11.25 3.59 15.70
N ILE A 8 10.96 2.80 14.65
CA ILE A 8 9.59 2.31 14.41
C ILE A 8 9.18 1.33 15.52
N SER A 9 10.08 0.39 15.84
CA SER A 9 9.81 -0.65 16.84
C SER A 9 9.57 -0.06 18.24
N GLU A 10 10.42 0.87 18.67
CA GLU A 10 10.30 1.52 19.99
C GLU A 10 9.04 2.38 20.11
N PHE A 11 8.66 3.09 19.04
CA PHE A 11 7.44 3.88 19.04
C PHE A 11 6.19 3.00 19.11
N LEU A 12 6.14 1.92 18.32
CA LEU A 12 4.97 1.03 18.27
C LEU A 12 4.84 0.14 19.50
N SER A 13 5.94 -0.20 20.18
CA SER A 13 5.89 -0.95 21.45
C SER A 13 5.22 -0.17 22.58
N SER A 14 5.14 1.16 22.45
CA SER A 14 4.51 2.05 23.43
C SER A 14 3.02 2.30 23.17
N ALA A 15 2.43 1.67 22.14
CA ALA A 15 1.00 1.80 21.84
C ALA A 15 0.12 1.13 22.91
N LEU A 16 -1.15 1.54 23.04
CA LEU A 16 -2.12 0.95 23.98
C LEU A 16 -2.25 -0.57 23.81
N GLN A 17 -2.24 -1.02 22.55
CA GLN A 17 -2.16 -2.42 22.16
C GLN A 17 -1.01 -2.56 21.16
N PRO A 18 0.20 -2.90 21.63
CA PRO A 18 1.35 -3.05 20.76
C PRO A 18 1.11 -4.15 19.70
N PRO A 19 1.52 -3.94 18.45
CA PRO A 19 1.49 -4.99 17.44
C PRO A 19 2.53 -6.08 17.73
N GLU A 20 2.32 -7.26 17.16
CA GLU A 20 3.32 -8.34 17.19
C GLU A 20 4.64 -7.89 16.55
N PRO A 21 5.81 -8.15 17.17
CA PRO A 21 7.11 -7.73 16.63
C PRO A 21 7.36 -8.23 15.20
N LEU A 22 6.94 -9.46 14.89
CA LEU A 22 7.06 -10.04 13.55
C LEU A 22 6.23 -9.26 12.52
N SER A 23 5.05 -8.76 12.89
CA SER A 23 4.23 -7.93 12.01
C SER A 23 4.90 -6.58 11.72
N VAL A 24 5.54 -5.97 12.72
CA VAL A 24 6.32 -4.73 12.53
C VAL A 24 7.49 -4.98 11.59
N GLN A 25 8.26 -6.05 11.82
CA GLN A 25 9.40 -6.43 10.98
C GLN A 25 8.97 -6.64 9.52
N ASN A 26 7.93 -7.45 9.29
CA ASN A 26 7.40 -7.71 7.96
C ASN A 26 6.94 -6.42 7.24
N ALA A 27 6.34 -5.48 7.98
CA ALA A 27 5.93 -4.19 7.42
C ALA A 27 7.15 -3.32 7.04
N VAL A 28 8.20 -3.30 7.88
CA VAL A 28 9.45 -2.59 7.57
C VAL A 28 10.12 -3.17 6.33
N ASP A 29 10.25 -4.50 6.26
CA ASP A 29 10.86 -5.18 5.12
C ASP A 29 10.07 -4.96 3.84
N TYR A 30 8.74 -5.01 3.92
CA TYR A 30 7.89 -4.64 2.79
C TYR A 30 8.12 -3.20 2.31
N LEU A 31 8.22 -2.24 3.24
CA LEU A 31 8.49 -0.84 2.90
C LEU A 31 9.88 -0.64 2.28
N LYS A 32 10.88 -1.45 2.66
CA LYS A 32 12.19 -1.49 2.00
C LYS A 32 12.10 -2.06 0.59
N ILE A 33 11.39 -3.19 0.40
CA ILE A 33 11.17 -3.83 -0.91
C ILE A 33 10.52 -2.87 -1.91
N ILE A 34 9.52 -2.10 -1.49
CA ILE A 34 8.88 -1.12 -2.38
C ILE A 34 9.70 0.17 -2.54
N GLY A 35 10.82 0.31 -1.83
CA GLY A 35 11.73 1.46 -1.89
C GLY A 35 11.24 2.70 -1.14
N ALA A 36 10.28 2.55 -0.23
CA ALA A 36 9.82 3.64 0.64
C ALA A 36 10.83 3.92 1.77
N LEU A 37 11.49 2.87 2.27
CA LEU A 37 12.60 2.96 3.22
C LEU A 37 13.90 2.48 2.59
N ASP A 38 15.03 2.99 3.08
CA ASP A 38 16.34 2.40 2.82
C ASP A 38 16.67 1.29 3.85
N GLU A 39 17.84 0.65 3.69
CA GLU A 39 18.29 -0.43 4.57
C GLU A 39 18.40 -0.01 6.05
N ASN A 40 18.64 1.27 6.30
CA ASN A 40 18.76 1.87 7.63
C ASN A 40 17.41 2.42 8.15
N GLU A 41 16.30 2.04 7.52
CA GLU A 41 14.94 2.50 7.81
C GLU A 41 14.70 4.02 7.64
N ASN A 42 15.55 4.72 6.88
CA ASN A 42 15.30 6.13 6.58
C ASN A 42 14.31 6.26 5.42
N LEU A 43 13.50 7.32 5.44
CA LEU A 43 12.65 7.64 4.29
C LEU A 43 13.51 8.01 3.07
N THR A 44 13.27 7.29 1.97
CA THR A 44 13.81 7.66 0.66
C THR A 44 13.06 8.87 0.09
N VAL A 45 13.50 9.39 -1.07
CA VAL A 45 12.74 10.42 -1.81
C VAL A 45 11.36 9.90 -2.22
N LEU A 46 11.28 8.65 -2.69
CA LEU A 46 10.01 7.99 -2.98
C LEU A 46 9.15 7.86 -1.72
N GLY A 47 9.72 7.41 -0.61
CA GLY A 47 9.03 7.28 0.68
C GLY A 47 8.42 8.58 1.18
N ARG A 48 9.15 9.70 1.04
CA ARG A 48 8.63 11.04 1.38
C ARG A 48 7.42 11.43 0.53
N LYS A 49 7.42 11.10 -0.77
CA LYS A 49 6.27 11.35 -1.63
C LYS A 49 5.09 10.45 -1.28
N LEU A 50 5.35 9.17 -1.01
CA LEU A 50 4.34 8.19 -0.60
C LEU A 50 3.65 8.59 0.70
N SER A 51 4.38 9.12 1.70
CA SER A 51 3.80 9.52 2.98
C SER A 51 2.81 10.68 2.89
N MET A 52 2.72 11.36 1.74
CA MET A 52 1.76 12.44 1.50
C MET A 52 0.48 11.96 0.80
N LEU A 53 0.42 10.70 0.36
CA LEU A 53 -0.72 10.16 -0.38
C LEU A 53 -1.65 9.38 0.56
N PRO A 54 -2.98 9.61 0.51
CA PRO A 54 -3.95 8.92 1.35
C PRO A 54 -4.34 7.55 0.77
N VAL A 55 -3.35 6.73 0.40
CA VAL A 55 -3.54 5.39 -0.18
C VAL A 55 -2.47 4.43 0.33
N GLU A 56 -2.68 3.12 0.12
CA GLU A 56 -1.66 2.12 0.41
C GLU A 56 -0.35 2.43 -0.36
N PRO A 57 0.84 2.26 0.25
CA PRO A 57 2.12 2.64 -0.36
C PRO A 57 2.38 2.04 -1.77
N LYS A 58 1.95 0.80 -2.03
CA LYS A 58 2.07 0.18 -3.37
C LYS A 58 1.24 0.92 -4.42
N LEU A 59 0.02 1.33 -4.07
CA LEU A 59 -0.88 2.04 -4.98
C LEU A 59 -0.37 3.47 -5.21
N GLY A 60 0.12 4.12 -4.15
CA GLY A 60 0.82 5.39 -4.28
C GLY A 60 2.03 5.32 -5.22
N LYS A 61 2.80 4.22 -5.16
CA LYS A 61 3.94 4.00 -6.06
C LYS A 61 3.48 3.82 -7.50
N MET A 62 2.39 3.10 -7.74
CA MET A 62 1.79 2.99 -9.07
C MET A 62 1.39 4.36 -9.62
N LEU A 63 0.72 5.20 -8.83
CA LEU A 63 0.32 6.55 -9.24
C LEU A 63 1.54 7.42 -9.59
N ILE A 64 2.58 7.42 -8.74
CA ILE A 64 3.80 8.19 -8.97
C ILE A 64 4.49 7.74 -10.27
N LEU A 65 4.66 6.42 -10.47
CA LEU A 65 5.28 5.89 -11.67
C LEU A 65 4.42 6.11 -12.92
N GLY A 66 3.09 5.99 -12.81
CA GLY A 66 2.16 6.29 -13.91
C GLY A 66 2.27 7.74 -14.36
N ALA A 67 2.46 8.69 -13.43
CA ALA A 67 2.73 10.08 -13.77
C ALA A 67 4.10 10.25 -14.47
N ILE A 68 5.15 9.58 -14.00
CA ILE A 68 6.50 9.65 -14.59
C ILE A 68 6.53 9.06 -16.00
N PHE A 69 5.86 7.94 -16.23
CA PHE A 69 5.81 7.26 -17.52
C PHE A 69 4.69 7.76 -18.45
N ASN A 70 4.01 8.84 -18.08
CA ASN A 70 2.93 9.45 -18.86
C ASN A 70 1.76 8.50 -19.19
N CYS A 71 1.43 7.60 -18.26
CA CYS A 71 0.33 6.65 -18.35
C CYS A 71 -0.60 6.71 -17.12
N LEU A 72 -0.74 7.91 -16.53
CA LEU A 72 -1.48 8.09 -15.28
C LEU A 72 -2.98 7.74 -15.41
N ASP A 73 -3.61 8.07 -16.53
CA ASP A 73 -5.05 7.87 -16.75
C ASP A 73 -5.50 6.39 -16.61
N PRO A 74 -4.90 5.42 -17.33
CA PRO A 74 -5.24 4.01 -17.12
C PRO A 74 -4.82 3.51 -15.72
N ILE A 75 -3.72 4.03 -15.16
CA ILE A 75 -3.26 3.65 -13.82
C ILE A 75 -4.25 4.12 -12.74
N LEU A 76 -4.86 5.30 -12.89
CA LEU A 76 -5.90 5.78 -11.99
C LEU A 76 -7.10 4.83 -11.96
N THR A 77 -7.51 4.31 -13.12
CA THR A 77 -8.60 3.34 -13.23
C THR A 77 -8.28 2.06 -12.44
N VAL A 78 -7.07 1.51 -12.64
CA VAL A 78 -6.62 0.30 -11.92
C VAL A 78 -6.52 0.56 -10.41
N VAL A 79 -5.89 1.66 -10.01
CA VAL A 79 -5.74 2.01 -8.60
C VAL A 79 -7.09 2.24 -7.93
N ALA A 80 -8.03 2.91 -8.60
CA ALA A 80 -9.38 3.12 -8.08
C ALA A 80 -10.08 1.77 -7.82
N GLY A 81 -10.06 0.85 -8.79
CA GLY A 81 -10.65 -0.48 -8.64
C GLY A 81 -10.02 -1.32 -7.53
N LEU A 82 -8.71 -1.19 -7.30
CA LEU A 82 -8.00 -1.89 -6.23
C LEU A 82 -8.14 -1.23 -4.85
N SER A 83 -8.50 0.05 -4.78
CA SER A 83 -8.58 0.82 -3.53
C SER A 83 -9.90 0.64 -2.78
N VAL A 84 -10.92 0.13 -3.47
CA VAL A 84 -12.27 -0.06 -2.91
C VAL A 84 -12.73 -1.49 -3.11
N ARG A 85 -13.86 -1.86 -2.49
CA ARG A 85 -14.49 -3.15 -2.71
C ARG A 85 -14.87 -3.30 -4.18
N ASP A 86 -14.73 -4.53 -4.70
CA ASP A 86 -15.10 -4.89 -6.06
C ASP A 86 -16.49 -4.32 -6.44
N PRO A 87 -16.57 -3.50 -7.50
CA PRO A 87 -17.81 -2.84 -7.91
C PRO A 87 -18.78 -3.78 -8.63
N PHE A 88 -18.34 -4.96 -9.07
CA PHE A 88 -19.17 -5.94 -9.73
C PHE A 88 -19.95 -6.76 -8.70
N VAL A 89 -21.27 -6.59 -8.72
CA VAL A 89 -22.19 -7.40 -7.92
C VAL A 89 -22.66 -8.57 -8.76
N VAL A 90 -22.36 -9.80 -8.33
CA VAL A 90 -22.96 -11.01 -8.93
C VAL A 90 -24.36 -11.20 -8.33
N PRO A 91 -25.45 -11.10 -9.12
CA PRO A 91 -26.80 -11.37 -8.63
C PRO A 91 -26.90 -12.80 -8.09
N ALA A 92 -27.62 -12.97 -6.98
CA ALA A 92 -27.73 -14.27 -6.30
C ALA A 92 -28.23 -15.40 -7.22
N ASP A 93 -29.08 -15.07 -8.19
CA ASP A 93 -29.70 -16.02 -9.12
C ASP A 93 -28.79 -16.46 -10.28
N LYS A 94 -27.56 -15.96 -10.38
CA LYS A 94 -26.60 -16.30 -11.46
C LYS A 94 -25.29 -16.91 -10.98
N LYS A 95 -25.21 -17.35 -9.72
CA LYS A 95 -23.98 -17.93 -9.15
C LYS A 95 -23.51 -19.21 -9.85
N ASP A 96 -24.41 -19.99 -10.47
CA ASP A 96 -24.03 -21.23 -11.16
C ASP A 96 -23.39 -21.01 -12.54
N VAL A 97 -23.66 -19.90 -13.23
CA VAL A 97 -23.19 -19.70 -14.62
C VAL A 97 -21.75 -19.17 -14.68
N SER A 98 -21.25 -18.56 -13.60
CA SER A 98 -19.91 -17.95 -13.57
C SER A 98 -18.76 -18.94 -13.39
N TYR A 99 -19.03 -20.18 -12.95
CA TYR A 99 -18.01 -21.21 -12.76
C TYR A 99 -17.85 -22.16 -13.95
N GLU A 100 -18.72 -22.10 -14.96
CA GLU A 100 -18.63 -22.95 -16.17
C GLU A 100 -17.70 -22.39 -17.27
N HIS A 101 -17.22 -21.14 -17.13
CA HIS A 101 -16.41 -20.47 -18.17
C HIS A 101 -14.96 -20.16 -17.73
N TYR A 102 -14.46 -20.83 -16.68
CA TYR A 102 -13.05 -20.78 -16.27
C TYR A 102 -12.40 -22.16 -16.32
#